data_AF-A0A401ICK7-F1
#
_entry.id   AF-A0A401ICK7-F1
#
_cell.length_a   1.000
_cell.length_b   1.000
_cell.length_c   1.000
_cell.angle_alpha   90.00
_cell.angle_beta   90.00
_cell.angle_gamma   90.00
#
_symmetry.space_group_name_H-M   'P 1'
#
loop_
_entity.id
_entity.type
_entity.pdbx_description
1 polymer ?
#
loop_
_entity_poly.entity_id
_entity_poly.type
_entity_poly.pdbx_seq_one_letter_code
_entity_poly.pdbx_strand_id
1 'polypeptide(L)' 'MEHHFISKEFSQFLQQELDLSRDDLAVALNNQHQPSDPIPMLLWQYGLITRGQLQRIWDWLDAQIQYQFP' A
#
# COMPACT_ATOMS: atom_id res chain seq x y z
N MET A 1 -2.98 -6.89 19.64
CA MET A 1 -3.13 -7.32 18.24
C MET A 1 -3.27 -6.06 17.42
N GLU A 2 -2.14 -5.49 17.02
CA GLU A 2 -2.10 -4.27 16.23
C GLU A 2 -2.44 -4.67 14.79
N HIS A 3 -3.72 -4.56 14.43
CA HIS A 3 -4.13 -4.59 13.04
C HIS A 3 -3.50 -3.35 12.41
N HIS A 4 -2.46 -3.50 11.60
CA HIS A 4 -2.02 -2.46 10.68
C HIS A 4 -3.14 -2.25 9.66
N PHE A 5 -4.18 -1.53 10.09
CA PHE A 5 -5.16 -0.97 9.18
C PHE A 5 -4.38 -0.10 8.22
N ILE A 6 -4.53 -0.36 6.91
CA ILE A 6 -4.17 0.62 5.90
C ILE A 6 -4.75 1.96 6.36
N SER A 7 -3.85 2.91 6.63
CA SER A 7 -4.24 4.28 6.98
C SER A 7 -5.21 4.78 5.91
N LYS A 8 -6.24 5.53 6.30
CA LYS A 8 -7.23 6.06 5.35
C LYS A 8 -6.54 6.83 4.20
N GLU A 9 -5.52 7.61 4.55
CA GLU A 9 -4.64 8.33 3.61
C GLU A 9 -3.98 7.39 2.60
N PHE A 10 -3.46 6.25 3.04
CA PHE A 10 -2.80 5.28 2.17
C PHE A 10 -3.80 4.62 1.21
N SER A 11 -4.99 4.23 1.69
CA SER A 11 -6.07 3.75 0.81
C SER A 11 -6.47 4.79 -0.23
N GLN A 12 -6.55 6.07 0.15
CA GLN A 12 -6.90 7.14 -0.77
C GLN A 12 -5.82 7.36 -1.82
N PHE A 13 -4.54 7.38 -1.42
CA PHE A 13 -3.42 7.45 -2.36
C PHE A 13 -3.46 6.30 -3.38
N LEU A 14 -3.63 5.06 -2.93
CA LEU A 14 -3.70 3.90 -3.83
C LEU A 14 -4.86 4.02 -4.83
N GLN A 15 -6.03 4.48 -4.38
CA GLN A 15 -7.20 4.66 -5.26
C GLN A 15 -7.05 5.85 -6.22
N GLN A 16 -6.46 6.97 -5.79
CA GLN A 16 -6.40 8.19 -6.60
C GLN A 16 -5.16 8.26 -7.50
N GLU A 17 -3.99 7.87 -6.99
CA GLU A 17 -2.71 8.00 -7.71
C GLU A 17 -2.37 6.74 -8.52
N LEU A 18 -2.82 5.57 -8.07
CA LEU A 18 -2.53 4.30 -8.73
C LEU A 18 -3.72 3.70 -9.46
N ASP A 19 -4.89 4.35 -9.39
CA ASP A 19 -6.16 3.87 -9.96
C ASP A 19 -6.56 2.47 -9.46
N LEU A 20 -6.09 2.09 -8.26
CA LEU A 20 -6.40 0.78 -7.69
C LEU A 20 -7.82 0.77 -7.17
N SER A 21 -8.60 -0.22 -7.60
CA SER A 21 -9.94 -0.41 -7.09
C SER A 21 -9.90 -1.06 -5.71
N ARG A 22 -11.00 -0.91 -4.96
CA ARG A 22 -11.11 -1.52 -3.62
C ARG A 22 -10.99 -3.04 -3.69
N ASP A 23 -11.47 -3.66 -4.77
CA ASP A 23 -11.33 -5.09 -5.02
C ASP A 23 -9.86 -5.52 -5.17
N ASP A 24 -9.04 -4.76 -5.90
CA ASP A 24 -7.60 -5.04 -6.05
C ASP A 24 -6.90 -5.01 -4.69
N LEU A 25 -7.20 -3.98 -3.88
CA LEU A 25 -6.69 -3.87 -2.52
C LEU A 25 -7.15 -5.04 -1.64
N ALA A 26 -8.41 -5.46 -1.78
CA ALA A 26 -8.96 -6.58 -1.04
C ALA A 26 -8.27 -7.91 -1.41
N VAL A 27 -7.89 -8.11 -2.67
CA VAL A 27 -7.12 -9.29 -3.09
C VAL A 27 -5.78 -9.33 -2.36
N ALA A 28 -5.01 -8.24 -2.36
CA ALA A 28 -3.71 -8.22 -1.67
C ALA A 28 -3.85 -8.40 -0.15
N LEU A 29 -4.84 -7.75 0.47
CA LEU A 29 -5.09 -7.84 1.91
C LEU A 29 -5.59 -9.24 2.34
N ASN A 30 -6.46 -9.86 1.55
CA ASN A 30 -7.02 -11.17 1.87
C ASN A 30 -6.00 -12.29 1.69
N ASN A 31 -5.00 -12.09 0.83
CA ASN A 31 -3.91 -13.03 0.64
C ASN A 31 -2.66 -12.70 1.47
N GLN A 32 -2.78 -11.79 2.43
CA GLN A 32 -1.70 -11.47 3.34
C GLN A 32 -1.43 -12.66 4.28
N HIS A 33 -0.26 -13.26 4.17
CA HIS A 33 0.13 -14.43 4.99
C HIS A 33 0.44 -14.04 6.43
N GLN A 34 1.13 -12.91 6.62
CA GLN A 34 1.47 -12.37 7.93
C GLN A 34 1.03 -10.92 8.05
N PRO A 35 0.53 -10.49 9.22
CA PRO A 35 0.13 -9.10 9.45
C PRO A 35 1.28 -8.09 9.28
N SER A 36 2.53 -8.57 9.29
CA SER A 36 3.74 -7.79 9.08
C SER A 36 4.17 -7.69 7.61
N ASP A 37 3.51 -8.43 6.70
CA ASP A 37 3.87 -8.38 5.28
C ASP A 37 3.56 -7.00 4.70
N PRO A 38 4.52 -6.38 4.01
CA PRO A 38 4.30 -5.08 3.41
C PRO A 38 3.29 -5.17 2.26
N ILE A 39 2.15 -4.50 2.42
CA ILE A 39 1.12 -4.33 1.38
C ILE A 39 1.69 -3.96 -0.01
N PRO A 40 2.68 -3.05 -0.13
CA PRO A 40 3.26 -2.71 -1.43
C PRO A 40 3.85 -3.93 -2.16
N MET A 41 4.52 -4.84 -1.43
CA MET A 41 5.10 -6.04 -2.01
C MET A 41 4.03 -7.05 -2.44
N LEU A 42 2.95 -7.20 -1.65
CA LEU A 42 1.84 -8.06 -2.00
C LEU A 42 1.18 -7.57 -3.30
N LEU A 43 0.87 -6.28 -3.40
CA LEU A 43 0.30 -5.68 -4.61
C LEU A 43 1.15 -5.99 -5.86
N TRP A 44 2.47 -5.90 -5.75
CA TRP A 44 3.38 -6.21 -6.86
C TRP A 44 3.44 -7.71 -7.16
N GLN A 45 3.47 -8.56 -6.14
CA GLN A 45 3.53 -10.01 -6.29
C GLN A 45 2.27 -10.57 -6.97
N TYR A 46 1.10 -9.99 -6.68
CA TYR A 46 -0.16 -10.31 -7.36
C TYR A 46 -0.31 -9.66 -8.74
N GLY A 47 0.65 -8.82 -9.15
CA GLY A 47 0.61 -8.13 -10.44
C GLY A 47 -0.45 -7.02 -10.52
N LEU A 48 -0.96 -6.56 -9.37
CA LEU A 48 -1.95 -5.49 -9.26
C LEU A 48 -1.33 -4.11 -9.54
N ILE A 49 -0.02 -3.99 -9.34
CA ILE A 49 0.75 -2.78 -9.62
C ILE A 49 2.00 -3.08 -10.44
N THR A 50 2.43 -2.07 -11.19
CA THR A 50 3.72 -2.11 -11.89
C THR A 50 4.88 -1.70 -10.98
N ARG A 51 6.13 -2.02 -11.37
CA ARG A 51 7.33 -1.56 -10.63
C ARG A 51 7.40 -0.04 -10.47
N GLY A 52 6.90 0.74 -11.44
CA GLY A 52 6.85 2.20 -11.32
C GLY A 52 5.84 2.69 -10.29
N GLN A 53 4.70 2.00 -10.16
CA GLN A 53 3.71 2.28 -9.12
C GLN A 53 4.21 1.84 -7.74
N LEU A 54 4.89 0.69 -7.66
CA LEU A 54 5.56 0.24 -6.44
C LEU A 54 6.56 1.29 -5.93
N GLN A 55 7.38 1.87 -6.82
CA GLN A 55 8.31 2.93 -6.44
C GLN A 55 7.58 4.17 -5.89
N ARG A 56 6.46 4.57 -6.51
CA ARG A 56 5.64 5.69 -6.02
C ARG A 56 5.04 5.44 -4.65
N ILE A 57 4.62 4.20 -4.36
CA ILE A 57 4.15 3.82 -3.03
C ILE A 57 5.26 4.02 -2.00
N TRP A 58 6.48 3.56 -2.29
CA TRP A 58 7.61 3.74 -1.39
C TRP A 58 7.97 5.21 -1.18
N ASP A 59 7.98 6.00 -2.25
CA ASP A 59 8.23 7.44 -2.20
C ASP A 59 7.20 8.17 -1.32
N TRP A 60 5.92 7.83 -1.49
CA TRP A 60 4.85 8.36 -0.65
C TRP A 60 5.01 7.96 0.82
N LEU A 61 5.34 6.70 1.11
CA LEU A 61 5.58 6.21 2.47
C LEU A 61 6.76 6.94 3.13
N ASP A 62 7.85 7.14 2.39
CA ASP A 62 9.03 7.88 2.88
C ASP A 62 8.68 9.34 3.17
N ALA A 63 7.92 9.98 2.28
CA ALA A 63 7.40 11.32 2.51
C ALA A 63 6.55 11.41 3.79
N GLN A 64 5.67 10.43 4.05
CA GLN A 64 4.88 10.40 5.30
C GLN A 64 5.78 10.33 6.55
N ILE A 65 6.87 9.55 6.51
CA ILE A 65 7.84 9.47 7.62
C ILE A 65 8.58 10.81 7.78
N GLN A 66 8.93 11.46 6.67
CA GLN A 66 9.67 12.70 6.65
C GLN A 66 8.87 13.91 7.17
N TYR A 67 7.53 13.89 7.04
CA TYR A 67 6.65 14.91 7.61
C TYR A 67 6.40 14.77 9.13
N GLN A 68 6.82 13.66 9.75
CA GLN A 68 6.57 13.38 11.18
C GLN A 68 7.62 14.01 12.12
N PHE A 69 8.75 14.52 11.59
CA PHE A 69 9.79 15.19 12.37
C PHE A 69 10.23 16.51 11.70
N PRO A 70 9.84 17.68 12.25
CA PRO A 70 10.50 18.96 11.93
C PRO A 70 11.88 19.09 12.59
#